data_AF-A0A813H9G1-F1
#
_entry.id   AF-A0A813H9G1-F1
#
_cell.length_a   1.000
_cell.length_b   1.000
_cell.length_c   1.000
_cell.angle_alpha   90.00
_cell.angle_beta   90.00
_cell.angle_gamma   90.00
#
_symmetry.space_group_name_H-M   'P 1'
#
loop_
_entity.id
_entity.type
_entity.pdbx_description
1 polymer ?
#
loop_
_entity_poly.entity_id
_entity_poly.type
_entity_poly.pdbx_seq_one_letter_code
_entity_poly.pdbx_strand_id
1 'polypeptide(L)'
;VVQWNVKNSAESENISWIRANTKKCPKCHKPIEKNQGCNHMVCSKAGGCGHEFCWLCLGEWSTHGTSTGGYYQCNIFDKQSKDGEHATEEKSRLRAKHALDKYMFYFERFMDHDRGMKLTVREEQDIEGKVQTLHDKHGFEIIELQFLYDALRQVRVCRRVLKWTYVYGYYLEESSDKHLFEHLQKNLEEKVDALHEMLERDFDQIFFSDDSNLATGSADAHAKFMDFRSHATNFTNVTQKFMVQIIHDLGCEGGLSTARSASAR
;
A
#
# COMPACT_ATOMS: atom_id res chain seq x y z
N VAL A 1 19.56 -6.12 3.60
CA VAL A 1 19.46 -4.95 4.51
C VAL A 1 20.69 -4.03 4.42
N VAL A 2 21.90 -4.50 4.75
CA VAL A 2 23.12 -3.66 4.77
C VAL A 2 23.38 -2.95 3.43
N GLN A 3 23.34 -3.69 2.32
CA GLN A 3 23.57 -3.11 0.98
C GLN A 3 22.55 -2.02 0.61
N TRP A 4 21.29 -2.19 0.98
CA TRP A 4 20.24 -1.19 0.74
C TRP A 4 20.46 0.08 1.54
N ASN A 5 20.82 -0.05 2.82
CA ASN A 5 21.09 1.11 3.67
C ASN A 5 22.28 1.93 3.17
N VAL A 6 23.36 1.25 2.74
CA VAL A 6 24.52 1.90 2.12
C VAL A 6 24.09 2.64 0.85
N LYS A 7 23.29 1.98 -0.01
CA LYS A 7 22.77 2.62 -1.23
C LYS A 7 21.93 3.85 -0.91
N ASN A 8 21.03 3.79 0.07
CA ASN A 8 20.20 4.92 0.47
C ASN A 8 21.03 6.11 0.98
N SER A 9 22.11 5.85 1.71
CA SER A 9 23.01 6.90 2.21
C SER A 9 23.90 7.52 1.12
N ALA A 10 24.16 6.79 0.04
CA ALA A 10 25.00 7.25 -1.07
C ALA A 10 24.21 8.08 -2.10
N GLU A 11 22.89 7.87 -2.17
CA GLU A 11 21.98 8.60 -3.06
C GLU A 11 21.53 9.91 -2.41
N SER A 12 21.18 10.92 -3.23
CA SER A 12 20.80 12.25 -2.70
C SER A 12 19.50 12.20 -1.89
N GLU A 13 19.64 12.08 -0.56
CA GLU A 13 18.53 11.93 0.39
C GLU A 13 17.45 13.01 0.19
N ASN A 14 17.85 14.26 -0.08
CA ASN A 14 16.91 15.37 -0.28
C ASN A 14 16.08 15.23 -1.56
N ILE A 15 16.68 14.80 -2.68
CA ILE A 15 15.95 14.66 -3.96
C ILE A 15 15.02 13.45 -3.90
N SER A 16 15.50 12.34 -3.33
CA SER A 16 14.70 11.13 -3.13
C SER A 16 13.56 11.37 -2.14
N TRP A 17 13.78 12.15 -1.08
CA TRP A 17 12.74 12.52 -0.12
C TRP A 17 11.67 13.42 -0.75
N ILE A 18 12.05 14.47 -1.48
CA ILE A 18 11.09 15.37 -2.13
C ILE A 18 10.15 14.58 -3.06
N ARG A 19 10.71 13.71 -3.91
CA ARG A 19 9.90 12.87 -4.83
C ARG A 19 8.93 11.94 -4.11
N ALA A 20 9.34 11.41 -2.96
CA ALA A 20 8.55 10.44 -2.22
C ALA A 20 7.46 11.06 -1.33
N ASN A 21 7.53 12.37 -1.02
CA ASN A 21 6.57 13.05 -0.12
C ASN A 21 5.68 14.08 -0.82
N THR A 22 6.13 14.63 -1.95
CA THR A 22 5.41 15.69 -2.66
C THR A 22 5.26 15.33 -4.13
N LYS A 23 4.01 15.26 -4.58
CA LYS A 23 3.66 15.00 -5.98
C LYS A 23 2.64 16.04 -6.46
N LYS A 24 2.46 16.15 -7.76
CA LYS A 24 1.41 16.99 -8.35
C LYS A 24 0.21 16.11 -8.70
N CYS A 25 -1.00 16.65 -8.53
CA CYS A 25 -2.20 15.99 -9.03
C CYS A 25 -2.04 15.67 -10.53
N PRO A 26 -2.33 14.45 -11.00
CA PRO A 26 -2.20 14.10 -12.42
C PRO A 26 -3.19 14.87 -13.31
N LYS A 27 -4.31 15.33 -12.75
CA LYS A 27 -5.36 16.05 -13.49
C LYS A 27 -5.22 17.57 -13.48
N CYS A 28 -5.01 18.19 -12.30
CA CYS A 28 -4.96 19.65 -12.17
C CYS A 28 -3.59 20.21 -11.79
N HIS A 29 -2.58 19.35 -11.64
CA HIS A 29 -1.19 19.70 -11.32
C HIS A 29 -0.95 20.48 -10.02
N LYS A 30 -1.98 20.61 -9.17
CA LYS A 30 -1.82 21.18 -7.84
C LYS A 30 -0.84 20.34 -7.00
N PRO A 31 0.08 20.95 -6.25
CA PRO A 31 0.95 20.23 -5.32
C PRO A 31 0.13 19.52 -4.25
N ILE A 32 0.49 18.27 -3.96
CA ILE A 32 -0.10 17.42 -2.93
C ILE A 32 1.05 16.84 -2.10
N GLU A 33 0.92 16.95 -0.78
CA GLU A 33 1.77 16.27 0.19
C GLU A 33 1.04 15.01 0.68
N LYS A 34 1.75 13.89 0.79
CA LYS A 34 1.16 12.66 1.34
C LYS A 34 1.09 12.74 2.87
N ASN A 35 -0.13 12.81 3.39
CA ASN A 35 -0.41 12.83 4.83
C ASN A 35 -1.12 11.57 5.35
N GLN A 36 -1.66 10.73 4.46
CA GLN A 36 -2.31 9.46 4.79
C GLN A 36 -1.41 8.26 4.48
N GLY A 37 -1.75 7.09 5.02
CA GLY A 37 -1.02 5.84 4.82
C GLY A 37 -1.50 5.09 3.59
N CYS A 38 -2.81 5.10 3.30
CA CYS A 38 -3.35 4.52 2.09
C CYS A 38 -2.82 5.20 0.81
N ASN A 39 -2.65 4.41 -0.26
CA ASN A 39 -2.25 4.92 -1.57
C ASN A 39 -3.41 5.48 -2.41
N HIS A 40 -4.65 5.29 -1.98
CA HIS A 40 -5.82 5.93 -2.57
C HIS A 40 -5.87 7.41 -2.19
N MET A 41 -5.45 8.27 -3.11
CA MET A 41 -5.44 9.71 -2.90
C MET A 41 -6.59 10.39 -3.63
N VAL A 42 -7.24 11.34 -2.97
CA VAL A 42 -8.26 12.22 -3.56
C VAL A 42 -7.73 13.64 -3.59
N CYS A 43 -7.65 14.25 -4.76
CA CYS A 43 -7.28 15.66 -4.88
C CYS A 43 -8.32 16.53 -4.16
N SER A 44 -7.89 17.37 -3.21
CA SER A 44 -8.80 18.24 -2.43
C SER A 44 -9.84 18.92 -3.32
N LYS A 45 -11.12 18.81 -2.96
CA LYS A 45 -12.22 19.53 -3.63
C LYS A 45 -12.10 21.04 -3.38
N ALA A 46 -11.63 21.43 -2.20
CA ALA A 46 -11.35 22.81 -1.87
C ALA A 46 -10.10 23.31 -2.62
N GLY A 47 -10.34 24.01 -3.73
CA GLY A 47 -9.30 24.58 -4.59
C GLY A 47 -8.51 23.54 -5.40
N GLY A 48 -9.01 22.33 -5.57
CA GLY A 48 -8.46 21.31 -6.47
C GLY A 48 -9.56 20.70 -7.33
N CYS A 49 -9.38 19.47 -7.81
CA CYS A 49 -10.27 18.89 -8.84
C CYS A 49 -11.07 17.64 -8.40
N GLY A 50 -10.91 17.16 -7.16
CA GLY A 50 -11.63 15.98 -6.68
C GLY A 50 -11.21 14.64 -7.30
N HIS A 51 -10.19 14.61 -8.15
CA HIS A 51 -9.78 13.39 -8.85
C HIS A 51 -9.11 12.38 -7.92
N GLU A 52 -9.48 11.11 -8.09
CA GLU A 52 -8.99 9.97 -7.32
C GLU A 52 -7.90 9.22 -8.09
N PHE A 53 -6.75 8.99 -7.47
CA PHE A 53 -5.59 8.40 -8.12
C PHE A 53 -4.71 7.64 -7.13
N CYS A 54 -3.86 6.75 -7.65
CA CYS A 54 -2.86 6.04 -6.87
C CYS A 54 -1.61 6.91 -6.64
N TRP A 55 -1.17 7.06 -5.38
CA TRP A 55 0.01 7.86 -5.05
C TRP A 55 1.31 7.40 -5.73
N LEU A 56 1.47 6.09 -5.91
CA LEU A 56 2.71 5.51 -6.44
C LEU A 56 2.86 5.74 -7.94
N CYS A 57 1.85 5.39 -8.73
CA CYS A 57 1.92 5.47 -10.20
C CYS A 57 1.24 6.71 -10.80
N LEU A 58 0.49 7.48 -10.01
CA LEU A 58 -0.32 8.61 -10.47
C LEU A 58 -1.42 8.25 -11.49
N GLY A 59 -1.70 6.95 -11.65
CA GLY A 59 -2.80 6.45 -12.46
C GLY A 59 -4.15 6.57 -11.75
N GLU A 60 -5.22 6.52 -12.53
CA GLU A 60 -6.59 6.63 -12.04
C GLU A 60 -6.94 5.50 -11.06
N TRP A 61 -7.57 5.83 -9.93
CA TRP A 61 -7.87 4.84 -8.89
C TRP A 61 -8.90 3.80 -9.34
N SER A 62 -9.85 4.18 -10.22
CA SER A 62 -10.85 3.25 -10.77
C SER A 62 -10.23 2.05 -11.49
N THR A 63 -8.99 2.18 -11.98
CA THR A 63 -8.24 1.12 -12.64
C THR A 63 -7.46 0.20 -11.68
N HIS A 64 -7.47 0.52 -10.38
CA HIS A 64 -6.73 -0.18 -9.32
C HIS A 64 -7.61 -1.22 -8.59
N GLY A 65 -8.33 -2.07 -9.33
CA GLY A 65 -9.21 -3.10 -8.73
C GLY A 65 -9.25 -4.42 -9.50
N THR A 66 -9.76 -5.47 -8.85
CA THR A 66 -9.91 -6.82 -9.43
C THR A 66 -10.89 -6.88 -10.61
N SER A 67 -11.83 -5.92 -10.72
CA SER A 67 -12.88 -5.89 -11.74
C SER A 67 -12.47 -5.26 -13.08
N THR A 68 -11.37 -4.51 -13.14
CA THR A 68 -10.96 -3.75 -14.34
C THR A 68 -9.83 -4.39 -15.16
N GLY A 69 -9.43 -5.63 -14.85
CA GLY A 69 -8.53 -6.38 -15.72
C GLY A 69 -7.07 -5.92 -15.72
N GLY A 70 -6.57 -5.35 -14.62
CA GLY A 70 -5.14 -5.40 -14.30
C GLY A 70 -4.32 -4.13 -14.54
N TYR A 71 -4.64 -3.02 -13.86
CA TYR A 71 -3.73 -1.86 -13.77
C TYR A 71 -3.09 -1.64 -12.39
N TYR A 72 -3.23 -2.57 -11.44
CA TYR A 72 -2.23 -2.74 -10.35
C TYR A 72 -0.97 -3.43 -10.91
N GLN A 73 -0.30 -2.81 -11.88
CA GLN A 73 1.08 -3.17 -12.23
C GLN A 73 2.05 -2.10 -11.71
N CYS A 74 1.58 -1.21 -10.83
CA CYS A 74 2.40 -0.20 -10.21
C CYS A 74 3.54 -0.81 -9.38
N ASN A 75 3.46 -2.07 -8.95
CA ASN A 75 4.54 -2.73 -8.21
C ASN A 75 5.66 -3.30 -9.11
N ILE A 76 5.47 -3.34 -10.44
CA ILE A 76 6.46 -3.85 -11.41
C ILE A 76 7.22 -2.68 -12.03
N PHE A 77 8.56 -2.79 -12.07
CA PHE A 77 9.40 -1.83 -12.78
C PHE A 77 9.47 -2.21 -14.27
N ASP A 78 8.62 -1.62 -15.10
CA ASP A 78 8.60 -1.91 -16.54
C ASP A 78 9.62 -1.08 -17.35
N LYS A 79 10.32 -1.76 -18.26
CA LYS A 79 11.36 -1.23 -19.15
C LYS A 79 10.73 -0.56 -20.35
N GLN A 80 10.32 0.70 -20.24
CA GLN A 80 10.15 1.54 -21.43
C GLN A 80 11.50 2.12 -21.89
N SER A 81 12.39 1.24 -22.33
CA SER A 81 13.47 1.61 -23.23
C SER A 81 13.32 0.73 -24.46
N LYS A 82 12.57 1.22 -25.45
CA LYS A 82 12.63 0.65 -26.80
C LYS A 82 14.09 0.71 -27.24
N ASP A 83 14.68 -0.44 -27.49
CA ASP A 83 16.05 -0.59 -27.97
C ASP A 83 16.18 0.09 -29.34
N GLY A 84 16.56 1.37 -29.34
CA GLY A 84 17.11 2.06 -30.49
C GLY A 84 18.62 1.80 -30.57
N GLU A 85 19.16 1.68 -31.78
CA GLU A 85 20.60 1.65 -32.00
C GLU A 85 21.21 3.02 -31.65
N HIS A 86 21.64 3.19 -30.41
CA HIS A 86 22.32 4.41 -29.94
C HIS A 86 23.85 4.25 -29.92
N ALA A 87 24.56 5.39 -30.03
CA ALA A 87 26.01 5.48 -29.90
C ALA A 87 26.50 5.01 -28.51
N THR A 88 27.78 4.65 -28.38
CA THR A 88 28.37 4.06 -27.16
C THR A 88 28.28 4.95 -25.92
N GLU A 89 28.53 6.26 -26.04
CA GLU A 89 28.37 7.22 -24.93
C GLU A 89 26.90 7.42 -24.54
N GLU A 90 26.00 7.47 -25.53
CA GLU A 90 24.57 7.59 -25.30
C GLU A 90 24.02 6.33 -24.60
N LYS A 91 24.50 5.14 -24.97
CA LYS A 91 24.23 3.88 -24.27
C LYS A 91 24.68 3.92 -22.80
N SER A 92 25.83 4.51 -22.49
CA SER A 92 26.31 4.64 -21.11
C SER A 92 25.39 5.56 -20.28
N ARG A 93 25.02 6.72 -20.83
CA ARG A 93 24.08 7.66 -20.19
C ARG A 93 22.70 7.04 -19.97
N LEU A 94 22.20 6.31 -20.97
CA LEU A 94 20.92 5.58 -20.88
C LEU A 94 20.95 4.50 -19.80
N ARG A 95 22.05 3.74 -19.69
CA ARG A 95 22.24 2.74 -18.62
C ARG A 95 22.27 3.37 -17.23
N ALA A 96 22.99 4.48 -17.06
CA ALA A 96 23.06 5.21 -15.80
C ALA A 96 21.68 5.76 -15.40
N LYS A 97 20.94 6.36 -16.35
CA LYS A 97 19.57 6.82 -16.14
C LYS A 97 18.65 5.67 -15.74
N HIS A 98 18.68 4.56 -16.47
CA HIS A 98 17.88 3.37 -16.16
C HIS A 98 18.18 2.80 -14.76
N ALA A 99 19.45 2.76 -14.36
CA ALA A 99 19.84 2.31 -13.03
C ALA A 99 19.29 3.24 -11.92
N LEU A 100 19.30 4.55 -12.15
CA LEU A 100 18.72 5.55 -11.26
C LEU A 100 17.19 5.44 -11.19
N ASP A 101 16.53 5.30 -12.33
CA ASP A 101 15.07 5.14 -12.41
C ASP A 101 14.62 3.85 -11.70
N LYS A 102 15.35 2.75 -11.88
CA LYS A 102 15.14 1.51 -11.12
C LYS A 102 15.28 1.77 -9.62
N TYR A 103 16.37 2.41 -9.18
CA TYR A 103 16.54 2.70 -7.75
C TYR A 103 15.39 3.55 -7.20
N MET A 104 15.03 4.63 -7.89
CA MET A 104 13.94 5.52 -7.47
C MET A 104 12.60 4.79 -7.38
N PHE A 105 12.30 3.90 -8.33
CA PHE A 105 11.09 3.08 -8.30
C PHE A 105 10.96 2.26 -7.02
N TYR A 106 12.01 1.51 -6.67
CA TYR A 106 12.00 0.65 -5.48
C TYR A 106 12.11 1.47 -4.19
N PHE A 107 12.86 2.58 -4.22
CA PHE A 107 13.02 3.49 -3.09
C PHE A 107 11.71 4.17 -2.71
N GLU A 108 10.95 4.69 -3.69
CA GLU A 108 9.66 5.33 -3.42
C GLU A 108 8.70 4.37 -2.70
N ARG A 109 8.62 3.11 -3.15
CA ARG A 109 7.75 2.08 -2.55
C ARG A 109 8.24 1.61 -1.19
N PHE A 110 9.55 1.48 -1.00
CA PHE A 110 10.15 1.22 0.31
C PHE A 110 9.77 2.31 1.32
N MET A 111 9.92 3.58 0.93
CA MET A 111 9.59 4.71 1.80
C MET A 111 8.10 4.85 2.04
N ASP A 112 7.28 4.56 1.03
CA ASP A 112 5.83 4.55 1.14
C ASP A 112 5.34 3.59 2.24
N HIS A 113 5.81 2.34 2.18
CA HIS A 113 5.49 1.34 3.19
C HIS A 113 6.10 1.63 4.56
N ASP A 114 7.30 2.22 4.64
CA ASP A 114 7.88 2.68 5.90
C ASP A 114 7.03 3.76 6.58
N ARG A 115 6.51 4.71 5.79
CA ARG A 115 5.64 5.77 6.30
C ARG A 115 4.28 5.24 6.71
N GLY A 116 3.64 4.40 5.88
CA GLY A 116 2.38 3.76 6.24
C GLY A 116 2.50 2.96 7.53
N MET A 117 3.59 2.21 7.70
CA MET A 117 3.91 1.51 8.96
C MET A 117 4.07 2.48 10.15
N LYS A 118 4.73 3.62 9.99
CA LYS A 118 4.87 4.62 11.07
C LYS A 118 3.55 5.34 11.38
N LEU A 119 2.71 5.57 10.37
CA LEU A 119 1.40 6.18 10.57
C LEU A 119 0.48 5.27 11.38
N THR A 120 0.44 3.97 11.05
CA THR A 120 -0.36 2.99 11.82
C THR A 120 -0.01 2.93 13.31
N VAL A 121 1.23 3.25 13.70
CA VAL A 121 1.59 3.38 15.13
C VAL A 121 0.88 4.55 15.80
N ARG A 122 0.70 5.67 15.09
CA ARG A 122 -0.07 6.82 15.59
C ARG A 122 -1.56 6.52 15.59
N GLU A 123 -2.07 5.89 14.53
CA GLU A 123 -3.47 5.47 14.44
C GLU A 123 -3.86 4.51 15.56
N GLU A 124 -2.97 3.57 15.92
CA GLU A 124 -3.16 2.68 17.09
C GLU A 124 -3.24 3.44 18.42
N GLN A 125 -2.65 4.63 18.53
CA GLN A 125 -2.76 5.48 19.73
C GLN A 125 -4.07 6.28 19.71
N ASP A 126 -4.44 6.80 18.54
CA ASP A 126 -5.62 7.64 18.37
C ASP A 126 -6.94 6.83 18.39
N ILE A 127 -6.89 5.55 18.01
CA ILE A 127 -8.07 4.66 17.94
C ILE A 127 -8.71 4.44 19.31
N GLU A 128 -7.96 4.51 20.40
CA GLU A 128 -8.47 4.38 21.77
C GLU A 128 -9.54 5.44 22.07
N GLY A 129 -9.31 6.69 21.68
CA GLY A 129 -10.29 7.77 21.83
C GLY A 129 -11.54 7.55 20.98
N LYS A 130 -11.39 6.97 19.78
CA LYS A 130 -12.52 6.62 18.91
C LYS A 130 -13.33 5.45 19.49
N VAL A 131 -12.67 4.43 20.03
CA VAL A 131 -13.30 3.30 20.73
C VAL A 131 -14.09 3.76 21.94
N GLN A 132 -13.50 4.62 22.77
CA GLN A 132 -14.19 5.18 23.94
C GLN A 132 -15.41 6.01 23.52
N THR A 133 -15.29 6.82 22.45
CA THR A 133 -16.43 7.59 21.91
C THR A 133 -17.56 6.68 21.43
N LEU A 134 -17.24 5.58 20.76
CA LEU A 134 -18.22 4.59 20.32
C LEU A 134 -18.90 3.88 21.50
N HIS A 135 -18.15 3.57 22.55
CA HIS A 135 -18.70 3.02 23.79
C HIS A 135 -19.68 3.99 24.46
N ASP A 136 -19.23 5.22 24.71
CA ASP A 136 -19.99 6.20 25.49
C ASP A 136 -21.23 6.72 24.75
N LYS A 137 -21.13 6.94 23.43
CA LYS A 137 -22.22 7.55 22.64
C LYS A 137 -23.15 6.54 21.98
N HIS A 138 -22.63 5.37 21.62
CA HIS A 138 -23.38 4.38 20.84
C HIS A 138 -23.62 3.06 21.59
N GLY A 139 -23.02 2.88 22.78
CA GLY A 139 -23.25 1.74 23.65
C GLY A 139 -22.58 0.45 23.21
N PHE A 140 -21.64 0.52 22.25
CA PHE A 140 -20.87 -0.66 21.82
C PHE A 140 -19.99 -1.18 22.96
N GLU A 141 -19.91 -2.49 23.13
CA GLU A 141 -18.97 -3.04 24.10
C GLU A 141 -17.54 -2.92 23.56
N ILE A 142 -16.58 -2.56 24.42
CA ILE A 142 -15.16 -2.41 24.03
C ILE A 142 -14.64 -3.69 23.37
N ILE A 143 -15.09 -4.86 23.84
CA ILE A 143 -14.71 -6.16 23.28
C ILE A 143 -15.18 -6.35 21.83
N GLU A 144 -16.29 -5.73 21.43
CA GLU A 144 -16.80 -5.76 20.06
C GLU A 144 -15.98 -4.88 19.12
N LEU A 145 -15.18 -3.96 19.67
CA LEU A 145 -14.32 -3.02 18.96
C LEU A 145 -12.86 -3.48 18.86
N GLN A 146 -12.50 -4.60 19.51
CA GLN A 146 -11.14 -5.14 19.52
C GLN A 146 -10.56 -5.37 18.12
N PHE A 147 -11.42 -5.69 17.14
CA PHE A 147 -11.01 -5.93 15.75
C PHE A 147 -10.31 -4.72 15.10
N LEU A 148 -10.58 -3.49 15.56
CA LEU A 148 -9.93 -2.27 15.06
C LEU A 148 -8.42 -2.30 15.35
N TYR A 149 -8.04 -2.70 16.56
CA TYR A 149 -6.65 -2.85 16.96
C TYR A 149 -5.96 -3.97 16.18
N ASP A 150 -6.63 -5.11 16.02
CA ASP A 150 -6.10 -6.25 15.28
C ASP A 150 -5.88 -5.92 13.80
N ALA A 151 -6.82 -5.19 13.20
CA ALA A 151 -6.73 -4.72 11.82
C ALA A 151 -5.57 -3.73 11.63
N LEU A 152 -5.44 -2.70 12.47
CA LEU A 152 -4.32 -1.74 12.42
C LEU A 152 -2.98 -2.44 12.60
N ARG A 153 -2.89 -3.37 13.55
CA ARG A 153 -1.69 -4.17 13.77
C ARG A 153 -1.35 -5.01 12.55
N GLN A 154 -2.34 -5.62 11.90
CA GLN A 154 -2.14 -6.40 10.69
C GLN A 154 -1.65 -5.53 9.53
N VAL A 155 -2.22 -4.34 9.33
CA VAL A 155 -1.72 -3.36 8.35
C VAL A 155 -0.26 -3.02 8.64
N ARG A 156 0.08 -2.69 9.90
CA ARG A 156 1.45 -2.35 10.30
C ARG A 156 2.46 -3.46 9.98
N VAL A 157 2.12 -4.72 10.32
CA VAL A 157 3.00 -5.87 10.05
C VAL A 157 3.15 -6.08 8.54
N CYS A 158 2.06 -6.00 7.77
CA CYS A 158 2.15 -6.16 6.32
C CYS A 158 2.91 -5.04 5.63
N ARG A 159 2.75 -3.78 6.05
CA ARG A 159 3.58 -2.65 5.58
C ARG A 159 5.06 -2.91 5.85
N ARG A 160 5.40 -3.45 7.03
CA ARG A 160 6.79 -3.86 7.33
C ARG A 160 7.29 -4.93 6.36
N VAL A 161 6.46 -5.94 6.05
CA VAL A 161 6.82 -7.01 5.09
C VAL A 161 6.99 -6.41 3.69
N LEU A 162 5.99 -5.66 3.20
CA LEU A 162 6.01 -5.03 1.87
C LEU A 162 7.21 -4.09 1.68
N LYS A 163 7.55 -3.29 2.70
CA LYS A 163 8.77 -2.48 2.70
C LYS A 163 10.00 -3.31 2.33
N TRP A 164 10.17 -4.49 2.95
CA TRP A 164 11.33 -5.33 2.70
C TRP A 164 11.20 -6.21 1.44
N THR A 165 9.98 -6.51 0.98
CA THR A 165 9.78 -7.20 -0.30
C THR A 165 10.26 -6.32 -1.47
N TYR A 166 10.08 -4.99 -1.42
CA TYR A 166 10.67 -4.11 -2.44
C TYR A 166 12.20 -4.10 -2.42
N VAL A 167 12.82 -4.16 -1.25
CA VAL A 167 14.29 -4.30 -1.18
C VAL A 167 14.71 -5.62 -1.80
N TYR A 168 14.00 -6.72 -1.49
CA TYR A 168 14.26 -8.02 -2.09
C TYR A 168 14.11 -8.00 -3.62
N GLY A 169 12.98 -7.48 -4.13
CA GLY A 169 12.71 -7.37 -5.57
C GLY A 169 13.72 -6.50 -6.34
N TYR A 170 14.31 -5.48 -5.70
CA TYR A 170 15.35 -4.66 -6.32
C TYR A 170 16.58 -5.49 -6.73
N TYR A 171 16.99 -6.42 -5.86
CA TYR A 171 18.16 -7.29 -6.05
C TYR A 171 17.83 -8.61 -6.74
N LEU A 172 16.55 -8.94 -6.92
CA LEU A 172 16.13 -10.15 -7.59
C LEU A 172 16.36 -10.07 -9.11
N GLU A 173 17.01 -11.09 -9.65
CA GLU A 173 17.24 -11.25 -11.08
C GLU A 173 15.96 -11.64 -11.83
N GLU A 174 15.90 -11.31 -13.12
CA GLU A 174 14.75 -11.65 -13.97
C GLU A 174 14.62 -13.18 -14.11
N SER A 175 13.48 -13.72 -13.68
CA SER A 175 13.19 -15.15 -13.63
C SER A 175 11.69 -15.41 -13.52
N SER A 176 11.25 -16.64 -13.76
CA SER A 176 9.86 -17.06 -13.47
C SER A 176 9.47 -16.81 -12.01
N ASP A 177 10.44 -16.98 -11.13
CA ASP A 177 10.35 -16.86 -9.69
C ASP A 177 10.09 -15.41 -9.29
N LYS A 178 10.68 -14.45 -10.02
CA LYS A 178 10.40 -13.03 -9.87
C LYS A 178 8.96 -12.67 -10.24
N HIS A 179 8.43 -13.20 -11.34
CA HIS A 179 7.04 -12.91 -11.73
C HIS A 179 6.02 -13.43 -10.70
N LEU A 180 6.25 -14.63 -10.16
CA LEU A 180 5.41 -15.17 -9.09
C LEU A 180 5.52 -14.32 -7.83
N PHE A 181 6.74 -13.94 -7.44
CA PHE A 181 6.99 -13.03 -6.32
C PHE A 181 6.27 -11.68 -6.49
N GLU A 182 6.38 -11.04 -7.66
CA GLU A 182 5.72 -9.76 -7.96
C GLU A 182 4.19 -9.89 -7.94
N HIS A 183 3.65 -11.04 -8.37
CA HIS A 183 2.23 -11.33 -8.28
C HIS A 183 1.76 -11.45 -6.82
N LEU A 184 2.50 -12.18 -5.98
CA LEU A 184 2.18 -12.31 -4.55
C LEU A 184 2.33 -10.97 -3.81
N GLN A 185 3.37 -10.20 -4.15
CA GLN A 185 3.60 -8.86 -3.60
C GLN A 185 2.43 -7.93 -3.92
N LYS A 186 1.98 -7.92 -5.18
CA LYS A 186 0.81 -7.18 -5.63
C LYS A 186 -0.45 -7.55 -4.86
N ASN A 187 -0.76 -8.85 -4.75
CA ASN A 187 -1.95 -9.31 -4.04
C ASN A 187 -1.94 -8.86 -2.58
N LEU A 188 -0.79 -8.91 -1.91
CA LEU A 188 -0.66 -8.40 -0.55
C LEU A 188 -0.87 -6.89 -0.50
N GLU A 189 -0.24 -6.13 -1.38
CA GLU A 189 -0.34 -4.66 -1.43
C GLU A 189 -1.80 -4.20 -1.63
N GLU A 190 -2.52 -4.80 -2.58
CA GLU A 190 -3.94 -4.51 -2.82
C GLU A 190 -4.81 -4.72 -1.57
N LYS A 191 -4.61 -5.81 -0.84
CA LYS A 191 -5.42 -6.12 0.35
C LYS A 191 -5.05 -5.25 1.55
N VAL A 192 -3.78 -4.89 1.68
CA VAL A 192 -3.31 -3.97 2.71
C VAL A 192 -3.86 -2.57 2.47
N ASP A 193 -3.80 -2.07 1.22
CA ASP A 193 -4.30 -0.73 0.89
C ASP A 193 -5.83 -0.65 1.08
N ALA A 194 -6.58 -1.69 0.69
CA ALA A 194 -8.02 -1.77 0.95
C ALA A 194 -8.35 -1.78 2.45
N LEU A 195 -7.64 -2.58 3.25
CA LEU A 195 -7.85 -2.62 4.70
C LEU A 195 -7.50 -1.28 5.34
N HIS A 196 -6.40 -0.65 4.92
CA HIS A 196 -5.97 0.63 5.48
C HIS A 196 -6.93 1.75 5.10
N GLU A 197 -7.44 1.76 3.86
CA GLU A 197 -8.49 2.70 3.42
C GLU A 197 -9.75 2.61 4.28
N MET A 198 -10.22 1.38 4.56
CA MET A 198 -11.40 1.18 5.39
C MET A 198 -11.21 1.76 6.80
N LEU A 199 -10.01 1.61 7.38
CA LEU A 199 -9.70 2.10 8.73
C LEU A 199 -9.48 3.61 8.78
N GLU A 200 -8.88 4.20 7.74
CA GLU A 200 -8.56 5.64 7.66
C GLU A 200 -9.74 6.51 7.21
N ARG A 201 -10.53 6.02 6.25
CA ARG A 201 -11.55 6.83 5.55
C ARG A 201 -12.96 6.37 5.84
N ASP A 202 -13.24 5.09 5.61
CA ASP A 202 -14.62 4.59 5.70
C ASP A 202 -15.09 4.60 7.15
N PHE A 203 -14.23 4.22 8.10
CA PHE A 203 -14.51 4.29 9.53
C PHE A 203 -14.90 5.71 9.97
N ASP A 204 -14.11 6.72 9.60
CA ASP A 204 -14.40 8.10 9.97
C ASP A 204 -15.65 8.64 9.29
N GLN A 205 -15.88 8.28 8.02
CA GLN A 205 -17.12 8.65 7.32
C GLN A 205 -18.36 8.02 7.96
N ILE A 206 -18.29 6.75 8.36
CA ILE A 206 -19.43 6.03 8.92
C ILE A 206 -19.74 6.53 10.34
N PHE A 207 -18.75 6.74 11.20
CA PHE A 207 -18.99 6.95 12.63
C PHE A 207 -18.70 8.36 13.16
N PHE A 208 -17.97 9.20 12.41
CA PHE A 208 -17.46 10.48 12.91
C PHE A 208 -17.72 11.68 11.99
N SER A 209 -18.34 11.48 10.82
CA SER A 209 -18.71 12.59 9.93
C SER A 209 -20.02 13.26 10.39
N ASP A 210 -20.10 14.59 10.28
CA ASP A 210 -21.31 15.35 10.64
C ASP A 210 -22.52 14.99 9.75
N ASP A 211 -22.25 14.48 8.54
CA ASP A 211 -23.25 13.94 7.59
C ASP A 211 -23.57 12.46 7.84
N SER A 212 -22.96 11.82 8.85
CA SER A 212 -23.25 10.43 9.17
C SER A 212 -24.72 10.31 9.57
N ASN A 213 -25.50 9.64 8.73
CA ASN A 213 -26.90 9.31 8.97
C ASN A 213 -27.12 8.42 10.21
N LEU A 214 -26.20 8.33 11.19
CA LEU A 214 -26.48 7.70 12.48
C LEU A 214 -27.61 8.39 13.26
N ALA A 215 -28.09 9.54 12.78
CA ALA A 215 -29.36 10.12 13.20
C ALA A 215 -30.60 9.24 12.87
N THR A 216 -30.49 8.21 12.03
CA THR A 216 -31.60 7.29 11.70
C THR A 216 -31.65 6.06 12.62
N GLY A 217 -31.87 6.25 13.92
CA GLY A 217 -32.16 5.16 14.88
C GLY A 217 -31.00 4.19 15.17
N SER A 218 -30.92 3.66 16.39
CA SER A 218 -29.78 2.81 16.80
C SER A 218 -29.61 1.53 15.98
N ALA A 219 -30.69 1.00 15.39
CA ALA A 219 -30.68 -0.25 14.63
C ALA A 219 -29.91 -0.16 13.29
N ASP A 220 -30.01 0.96 12.58
CA ASP A 220 -29.28 1.18 11.31
C ASP A 220 -27.78 1.38 11.56
N ALA A 221 -27.43 2.11 12.63
CA ALA A 221 -26.05 2.27 13.10
C ALA A 221 -25.39 0.92 13.42
N HIS A 222 -26.11 0.04 14.12
CA HIS A 222 -25.63 -1.31 14.45
C HIS A 222 -25.46 -2.18 13.20
N ALA A 223 -26.37 -2.11 12.22
CA ALA A 223 -26.24 -2.88 10.98
C ALA A 223 -25.01 -2.46 10.18
N LYS A 224 -24.79 -1.14 10.01
CA LYS A 224 -23.60 -0.59 9.35
C LYS A 224 -22.31 -0.98 10.08
N PHE A 225 -22.34 -0.97 11.41
CA PHE A 225 -21.21 -1.43 12.21
C PHE A 225 -20.90 -2.91 12.00
N MET A 226 -21.91 -3.78 12.01
CA MET A 226 -21.70 -5.21 11.80
C MET A 226 -21.15 -5.51 10.40
N ASP A 227 -21.62 -4.80 9.38
CA ASP A 227 -21.08 -4.91 8.02
C ASP A 227 -19.62 -4.46 7.95
N PHE A 228 -19.30 -3.29 8.52
CA PHE A 228 -17.94 -2.78 8.61
C PHE A 228 -17.01 -3.76 9.34
N ARG A 229 -17.43 -4.26 10.51
CA ARG A 229 -16.68 -5.24 11.32
C ARG A 229 -16.43 -6.51 10.54
N SER A 230 -17.44 -7.04 9.85
CA SER A 230 -17.32 -8.24 9.02
C SER A 230 -16.27 -8.04 7.92
N HIS A 231 -16.38 -6.94 7.17
CA HIS A 231 -15.44 -6.62 6.11
C HIS A 231 -14.01 -6.41 6.64
N ALA A 232 -13.82 -5.61 7.70
CA ALA A 232 -12.50 -5.35 8.29
C ALA A 232 -11.85 -6.63 8.81
N THR A 233 -12.62 -7.50 9.46
CA THR A 233 -12.14 -8.80 9.96
C THR A 233 -11.75 -9.72 8.79
N ASN A 234 -12.57 -9.78 7.74
CA ASN A 234 -12.27 -10.58 6.55
C ASN A 234 -10.98 -10.10 5.86
N PHE A 235 -10.85 -8.79 5.60
CA PHE A 235 -9.64 -8.22 5.00
C PHE A 235 -8.40 -8.42 5.89
N THR A 236 -8.53 -8.33 7.21
CA THR A 236 -7.46 -8.65 8.17
C THR A 236 -6.96 -10.08 7.97
N ASN A 237 -7.88 -11.06 7.96
CA ASN A 237 -7.55 -12.47 7.77
C ASN A 237 -6.97 -12.78 6.39
N VAL A 238 -7.53 -12.20 5.32
CA VAL A 238 -7.05 -12.38 3.95
C VAL A 238 -5.63 -11.80 3.80
N THR A 239 -5.40 -10.61 4.35
CA THR A 239 -4.10 -9.94 4.34
C THR A 239 -3.05 -10.77 5.09
N GLN A 240 -3.41 -11.35 6.24
CA GLN A 240 -2.55 -12.27 6.97
C GLN A 240 -2.17 -13.50 6.13
N LYS A 241 -3.13 -14.11 5.44
CA LYS A 241 -2.86 -15.28 4.57
C LYS A 241 -1.86 -14.96 3.46
N PHE A 242 -2.05 -13.86 2.72
CA PHE A 242 -1.11 -13.45 1.68
C PHE A 242 0.27 -13.10 2.23
N MET A 243 0.32 -12.48 3.42
CA MET A 243 1.58 -12.17 4.09
C MET A 243 2.34 -13.44 4.48
N VAL A 244 1.67 -14.44 5.05
CA VAL A 244 2.30 -15.72 5.40
C VAL A 244 2.79 -16.42 4.14
N GLN A 245 1.99 -16.43 3.06
CA GLN A 245 2.37 -17.01 1.78
C GLN A 245 3.66 -16.39 1.23
N ILE A 246 3.73 -15.05 1.16
CA ILE A 246 4.93 -14.39 0.62
C ILE A 246 6.16 -14.63 1.51
N ILE A 247 6.01 -14.64 2.84
CA ILE A 247 7.13 -14.91 3.76
C ILE A 247 7.61 -16.36 3.59
N HIS A 248 6.70 -17.31 3.48
CA HIS A 248 7.03 -18.72 3.28
C HIS A 248 7.83 -18.92 1.98
N ASP A 249 7.35 -18.34 0.88
CA ASP A 249 7.96 -18.50 -0.44
C ASP A 249 9.32 -17.78 -0.54
N LEU A 250 9.50 -16.69 0.22
CA LEU A 250 10.78 -15.99 0.36
C LEU A 250 11.76 -16.69 1.31
N GLY A 251 11.26 -17.35 2.36
CA GLY A 251 12.05 -17.94 3.45
C GLY A 251 12.56 -19.35 3.16
N CYS A 252 11.99 -20.03 2.19
CA CYS A 252 12.52 -21.30 1.70
C CYS A 252 13.65 -21.00 0.71
N GLU A 253 14.91 -21.28 1.07
CA GLU A 253 16.02 -21.40 0.10
C GLU A 253 15.65 -22.52 -0.90
N GLY A 254 14.96 -22.16 -1.99
CA GLY A 254 14.36 -23.09 -2.96
C GLY A 254 12.82 -23.09 -3.05
N GLY A 255 12.09 -22.22 -2.34
CA GLY A 255 10.61 -22.22 -2.31
C GLY A 255 9.95 -22.07 -3.68
N LEU A 256 10.50 -21.20 -4.52
CA LEU A 256 10.00 -20.95 -5.89
C LEU A 256 10.32 -22.12 -6.85
N SER A 257 11.31 -22.97 -6.54
CA SER A 257 11.62 -24.17 -7.32
C SER A 257 10.79 -25.40 -6.88
N THR A 258 10.36 -25.47 -5.62
CA THR A 258 9.57 -26.60 -5.08
C THR A 258 8.07 -26.54 -5.40
N ALA A 259 7.49 -25.36 -5.63
CA ALA A 259 6.07 -25.21 -5.95
C ALA A 259 5.64 -25.94 -7.25
N ARG A 260 6.59 -26.25 -8.15
CA ARG A 260 6.34 -27.03 -9.38
C ARG A 260 6.08 -28.51 -9.13
N SER A 261 6.40 -29.05 -7.94
CA SER A 261 6.28 -30.49 -7.66
C SER A 261 4.93 -30.90 -7.05
N ALA A 262 4.15 -29.97 -6.50
CA ALA A 262 2.88 -30.26 -5.83
C ALA A 262 1.64 -30.10 -6.73
N SER A 263 1.75 -29.41 -7.87
CA SER A 263 0.63 -29.21 -8.82
C SER A 263 0.63 -30.18 -10.00
N ALA A 264 1.51 -31.19 -10.00
CA ALA A 264 1.68 -32.18 -11.07
C ALA A 264 1.49 -33.63 -10.59
N ARG A 265 0.65 -33.86 -9.57
CA ARG A 265 0.17 -35.19 -9.19
C ARG A 265 -1.32 -35.20 -8.96
#